data_AF-A0A3N5QJP8-F1
#
_entry.id   AF-A0A3N5QJP8-F1
#
_cell.length_a   1.000
_cell.length_b   1.000
_cell.length_c   1.000
_cell.angle_alpha   90.00
_cell.angle_beta   90.00
_cell.angle_gamma   90.00
#
_symmetry.space_group_name_H-M   'P 1'
#
loop_
_entity.id
_entity.type
_entity.pdbx_description
1 polymer ?
#
loop_
_entity_poly.entity_id
_entity_poly.type
_entity_poly.pdbx_seq_one_letter_code
_entity_poly.pdbx_strand_id
1 'polypeptide(L)'
;FASATVLLLRSAGLPARYAVGYLVKEYSPLEKRYVVRARHAHAWTLVWYDHAWHEFDTTPPTWVQSEEKSASLLQPLFDFFAWGVFKFTSGWQHDRDRISKYFWWLLIPLLIWSALKFKLISRAKSWVKQQPRTNARLIAPGSDSEFYLIEKMLTDRGLPRLPAETLSAWLKRIAEANLDDLFDFKKLETALNLHYRYRFDPIGITPAERLDLKNKIDSWLKSERMREKIIAPRYRAAKDK
;
A
#
# COMPACT_ATOMS: atom_id res chain seq x y z
N PHE A 1 6.02 0.07 38.18
CA PHE A 1 5.92 -0.49 39.54
C PHE A 1 7.18 -1.25 39.92
N ALA A 2 7.42 -2.45 39.38
CA ALA A 2 8.58 -3.28 39.74
C ALA A 2 9.95 -2.56 39.73
N SER A 3 10.25 -1.75 38.70
CA SER A 3 11.52 -1.02 38.65
C SER A 3 11.70 -0.04 39.80
N ALA A 4 10.65 0.72 40.15
CA ALA A 4 10.67 1.67 41.26
C ALA A 4 10.81 0.93 42.60
N THR A 5 10.11 -0.19 42.77
CA THR A 5 10.18 -1.04 43.96
C THR A 5 11.58 -1.62 44.17
N VAL A 6 12.23 -2.12 43.13
CA VAL A 6 13.63 -2.59 43.18
C VAL A 6 14.57 -1.48 43.63
N LEU A 7 14.43 -0.28 43.06
CA LEU A 7 15.29 0.86 43.43
C LEU A 7 15.08 1.28 44.88
N LEU A 8 13.83 1.32 45.35
CA LEU A 8 13.50 1.69 46.72
C LEU A 8 14.05 0.67 47.72
N LEU A 9 13.86 -0.64 47.48
CA LEU A 9 14.40 -1.68 48.34
C LEU A 9 15.93 -1.66 48.41
N ARG A 10 16.60 -1.42 47.26
CA ARG A 10 18.05 -1.25 47.23
C ARG A 10 18.51 -0.03 48.02
N SER A 11 17.78 1.08 47.95
CA SER A 11 18.08 2.28 48.75
C SER A 11 17.92 2.05 50.26
N ALA A 12 17.04 1.11 50.65
CA ALA A 12 16.83 0.69 52.02
C ALA A 12 17.82 -0.41 52.49
N GLY A 13 18.82 -0.77 51.67
CA GLY A 13 19.83 -1.79 52.00
C GLY A 13 19.38 -3.24 51.79
N LEU A 14 18.19 -3.47 51.21
CA LEU A 14 17.71 -4.81 50.91
C LEU A 14 18.18 -5.26 49.51
N PRO A 15 18.80 -6.44 49.36
CA PRO A 15 19.13 -6.97 48.04
C PRO A 15 17.85 -7.27 47.26
N ALA A 16 17.66 -6.58 46.13
CA ALA A 16 16.51 -6.78 45.26
C ALA A 16 16.91 -6.93 43.79
N ARG A 17 16.13 -7.68 43.01
CA ARG A 17 16.30 -7.93 41.57
C ARG A 17 15.02 -7.65 40.81
N TYR A 18 15.18 -7.17 39.58
CA TYR A 18 14.10 -6.98 38.63
C TYR A 18 13.87 -8.29 37.85
N ALA A 19 12.63 -8.78 37.82
CA ALA A 19 12.25 -10.00 37.11
C ALA A 19 11.19 -9.68 36.05
N VAL A 20 11.26 -10.39 34.92
CA VAL A 20 10.32 -10.29 33.82
C VAL A 20 9.85 -11.67 33.40
N GLY A 21 8.62 -11.77 32.93
CA GLY A 21 8.04 -13.03 32.49
C GLY A 21 6.59 -12.83 32.06
N TYR A 22 5.77 -13.84 32.30
CA TYR A 22 4.35 -13.81 31.96
C TYR A 22 3.50 -14.16 33.19
N LEU A 23 2.48 -13.35 33.45
CA LEU A 23 1.49 -13.63 34.47
C LEU A 23 0.34 -14.44 33.86
N VAL A 24 0.37 -15.75 34.05
CA VAL A 24 -0.58 -16.66 33.40
C VAL A 24 -1.79 -16.88 34.29
N LYS A 25 -2.96 -16.42 33.83
CA LYS A 25 -4.25 -16.62 34.53
C LYS A 25 -5.30 -17.31 33.68
N GLU A 26 -5.17 -17.20 32.36
CA GLU A 26 -6.15 -17.71 31.42
C GLU A 26 -5.98 -19.22 31.23
N TYR A 27 -7.01 -19.98 31.60
CA TYR A 27 -7.09 -21.41 31.34
C TYR A 27 -8.02 -21.65 30.15
N SER A 28 -7.55 -22.36 29.13
CA SER A 28 -8.37 -22.77 27.99
C SER A 28 -8.97 -24.15 28.25
N PRO A 29 -10.30 -24.27 28.43
CA PRO A 29 -10.97 -25.56 28.60
C PRO A 29 -10.84 -26.45 27.35
N LEU A 30 -10.79 -25.83 26.16
CA LEU A 30 -10.64 -26.53 24.87
C LEU A 30 -9.27 -27.20 24.75
N GLU A 31 -8.22 -26.54 25.23
CA GLU A 31 -6.85 -27.04 25.16
C GLU A 31 -6.44 -27.83 26.40
N LYS A 32 -7.21 -27.72 27.48
CA LYS A 32 -6.87 -28.22 28.83
C LYS A 32 -5.49 -27.72 29.29
N ARG A 33 -5.17 -26.47 28.97
CA ARG A 33 -3.86 -25.84 29.19
C ARG A 33 -4.02 -24.37 29.55
N TYR A 34 -3.03 -23.85 30.25
CA TYR A 34 -2.90 -22.43 30.49
C TYR A 34 -2.37 -21.71 29.25
N VAL A 35 -3.02 -20.60 28.89
CA VAL A 35 -2.71 -19.82 27.70
C VAL A 35 -1.83 -18.64 28.08
N VAL A 36 -0.59 -18.66 27.56
CA VAL A 36 0.35 -17.55 27.69
C VAL A 36 0.24 -16.66 26.46
N ARG A 37 -0.01 -15.37 26.68
CA ARG A 37 -0.17 -14.39 25.59
C ARG A 37 0.83 -13.25 25.77
N ALA A 38 1.20 -12.61 24.67
CA ALA A 38 2.11 -11.46 24.68
C ALA A 38 1.63 -10.34 25.63
N ARG A 39 0.31 -10.10 25.69
CA ARG A 39 -0.29 -9.11 26.61
C ARG A 39 -0.12 -9.44 28.09
N HIS A 40 0.09 -10.71 28.44
CA HIS A 40 0.33 -11.14 29.82
C HIS A 40 1.79 -10.93 30.24
N ALA A 41 2.61 -10.26 29.44
CA ALA A 41 3.98 -9.91 29.80
C ALA A 41 3.97 -9.03 31.05
N HIS A 42 4.68 -9.46 32.08
CA HIS A 42 4.64 -8.83 33.39
C HIS A 42 6.03 -8.72 34.00
N ALA A 43 6.20 -7.76 34.91
CA ALA A 43 7.43 -7.54 35.64
C ALA A 43 7.15 -7.40 37.13
N TRP A 44 7.95 -8.09 37.94
CA TRP A 44 7.85 -8.09 39.41
C TRP A 44 9.23 -7.93 40.06
N THR A 45 9.23 -7.73 41.38
CA THR A 45 10.46 -7.60 42.17
C THR A 45 10.75 -8.90 42.89
N LEU A 46 12.01 -9.32 42.91
CA LEU A 46 12.50 -10.37 43.82
C LEU A 46 13.30 -9.70 44.93
N VAL A 47 12.96 -9.96 46.19
CA VAL A 47 13.66 -9.44 47.36
C VAL A 47 14.33 -10.58 48.13
N TRP A 48 15.57 -10.38 48.58
CA TRP A 48 16.28 -11.33 49.43
C TRP A 48 15.92 -11.06 50.89
N TYR A 49 15.24 -12.02 51.50
CA TYR A 49 14.84 -11.99 52.90
C TYR A 49 14.85 -13.42 53.44
N ASP A 50 15.20 -13.59 54.72
CA ASP A 50 15.23 -14.91 55.38
C ASP A 50 15.94 -16.02 54.57
N HIS A 51 17.12 -15.70 54.03
CA HIS A 51 17.96 -16.61 53.24
C HIS A 51 17.29 -17.16 51.96
N ALA A 52 16.23 -16.51 51.46
CA ALA A 52 15.53 -16.89 50.24
C ALA A 52 15.14 -15.69 49.36
N TRP A 53 14.83 -15.97 48.10
CA TRP A 53 14.23 -14.99 47.19
C TRP A 53 12.71 -15.04 47.30
N HIS A 54 12.11 -13.90 47.59
CA HIS A 54 10.64 -13.76 47.67
C HIS A 54 10.12 -12.89 46.53
N GLU A 55 8.99 -13.29 45.95
CA GLU A 55 8.26 -12.51 44.96
C GLU A 55 7.50 -11.37 45.65
N PHE A 56 7.70 -10.16 45.15
CA PHE A 56 7.05 -8.95 45.64
C PHE A 56 6.55 -8.12 44.46
N ASP A 57 5.22 -8.10 44.28
CA ASP A 57 4.56 -7.34 43.24
C ASP A 57 3.71 -6.21 43.85
N THR A 58 4.07 -4.98 43.51
CA THR A 58 3.36 -3.77 43.95
C THR A 58 2.42 -3.24 42.88
N THR A 59 2.17 -4.01 41.82
CA THR A 59 1.23 -3.65 40.76
C THR A 59 -0.20 -3.88 41.28
N PRO A 60 -1.07 -2.88 41.27
CA PRO A 60 -2.43 -3.04 41.80
C PRO A 60 -3.21 -4.10 41.02
N PRO A 61 -4.03 -4.93 41.69
CA PRO A 61 -4.77 -6.03 41.06
C PRO A 61 -5.85 -5.56 40.07
N THR A 62 -6.18 -4.27 40.08
CA THR A 62 -7.18 -3.65 39.21
C THR A 62 -6.78 -3.64 37.73
N TRP A 63 -5.49 -3.70 37.42
CA TRP A 63 -5.00 -3.73 36.03
C TRP A 63 -5.57 -4.92 35.25
N VAL A 64 -5.58 -6.11 35.87
CA VAL A 64 -6.10 -7.35 35.28
C VAL A 64 -7.57 -7.24 34.89
N GLN A 65 -8.39 -6.63 35.76
CA GLN A 65 -9.83 -6.45 35.50
C GLN A 65 -10.11 -5.40 34.42
N SER A 66 -9.26 -4.38 34.29
CA SER A 66 -9.39 -3.37 33.22
C SER A 66 -8.99 -3.93 31.84
N GLU A 67 -8.05 -4.88 31.82
CA GLU A 67 -7.56 -5.50 30.60
C GLU A 67 -8.51 -6.57 30.07
N GLU A 68 -9.14 -7.36 30.95
CA GLU A 68 -10.22 -8.30 30.58
C GLU A 68 -11.41 -7.58 29.92
N LYS A 69 -11.75 -6.37 30.39
CA LYS A 69 -12.80 -5.53 29.78
C LYS A 69 -12.41 -4.99 28.40
N SER A 70 -11.11 -4.95 28.09
CA SER A 70 -10.58 -4.49 26.80
C SER A 70 -10.37 -5.64 25.80
N ALA A 71 -10.67 -6.89 26.19
CA ALA A 71 -10.59 -8.04 25.30
C ALA A 71 -11.58 -7.88 24.13
N SER A 72 -11.10 -8.13 22.91
CA SER A 72 -11.93 -8.05 21.71
C SER A 72 -13.07 -9.07 21.78
N LEU A 73 -14.29 -8.66 21.40
CA LEU A 73 -15.44 -9.57 21.31
C LEU A 73 -15.21 -10.75 20.36
N LEU A 74 -14.25 -10.63 19.42
CA LEU A 74 -13.88 -11.67 18.47
C LEU A 74 -12.74 -12.59 18.97
N GLN A 75 -12.19 -12.33 20.17
CA GLN A 75 -11.12 -13.13 20.75
C GLN A 75 -11.43 -14.64 20.77
N PRO A 76 -12.64 -15.11 21.14
CA PRO A 76 -12.95 -16.54 21.16
C PRO A 76 -12.92 -17.19 19.77
N LEU A 77 -13.27 -16.44 18.72
CA LEU A 77 -13.23 -16.92 17.34
C LEU A 77 -11.78 -17.09 16.87
N PHE A 78 -10.94 -16.09 17.14
CA PHE A 78 -9.52 -16.17 16.80
C PHE A 78 -8.81 -17.28 17.60
N ASP A 79 -9.17 -17.49 18.86
CA ASP A 79 -8.65 -18.57 19.67
C ASP A 79 -9.04 -19.95 19.11
N PHE A 80 -10.27 -20.10 18.62
CA PHE A 80 -10.68 -21.33 17.94
C PHE A 80 -9.87 -21.60 16.66
N PHE A 81 -9.61 -20.58 15.84
CA PHE A 81 -8.75 -20.73 14.66
C PHE A 81 -7.29 -21.00 15.03
N ALA A 82 -6.75 -20.30 16.04
CA ALA A 82 -5.40 -20.51 16.54
C ALA A 82 -5.23 -21.94 17.07
N TRP A 83 -6.20 -22.46 17.81
CA TRP A 83 -6.26 -23.85 18.24
C TRP A 83 -6.25 -24.82 17.05
N GLY A 84 -7.07 -24.57 16.03
CA GLY A 84 -7.13 -25.39 14.82
C GLY A 84 -5.78 -25.45 14.09
N VAL A 85 -5.12 -24.30 13.93
CA VAL A 85 -3.77 -24.20 13.35
C VAL A 85 -2.73 -24.89 14.23
N PHE A 86 -2.79 -24.70 15.55
CA PHE A 86 -1.89 -25.35 16.50
C PHE A 86 -2.03 -26.87 16.46
N LYS A 87 -3.25 -27.41 16.38
CA LYS A 87 -3.49 -28.85 16.23
C LYS A 87 -3.03 -29.39 14.89
N PHE A 88 -3.23 -28.64 13.81
CA PHE A 88 -2.73 -29.02 12.49
C PHE A 88 -1.20 -29.07 12.45
N THR A 89 -0.53 -28.04 12.97
CA THR A 89 0.95 -27.94 13.00
C THR A 89 1.58 -28.91 14.00
N SER A 90 1.02 -29.05 15.20
CA SER A 90 1.50 -29.99 16.23
C SER A 90 1.22 -31.44 15.86
N GLY A 91 0.09 -31.73 15.21
CA GLY A 91 -0.23 -33.05 14.66
C GLY A 91 0.74 -33.46 13.55
N TRP A 92 1.23 -32.49 12.75
CA TRP A 92 2.21 -32.73 11.70
C TRP A 92 3.59 -33.18 12.24
N GLN A 93 3.97 -32.78 13.46
CA GLN A 93 5.27 -33.15 14.04
C GLN A 93 5.28 -34.52 14.72
N HIS A 94 4.13 -35.03 15.20
CA HIS A 94 4.09 -36.27 16.00
C HIS A 94 3.71 -37.52 15.20
N ASP A 95 3.13 -37.38 13.99
CA ASP A 95 2.58 -38.50 13.21
C ASP A 95 2.96 -38.40 11.71
N ARG A 96 4.26 -38.23 11.46
CA ARG A 96 4.88 -37.97 10.13
C ARG A 96 4.47 -38.99 9.05
N ASP A 97 4.17 -40.22 9.45
CA ASP A 97 3.90 -41.33 8.53
C ASP A 97 2.41 -41.50 8.18
N ARG A 98 1.48 -41.06 9.04
CA ARG A 98 0.03 -41.19 8.78
C ARG A 98 -0.52 -39.99 8.02
N ILE A 99 -0.11 -38.78 8.39
CA ILE A 99 -0.64 -37.53 7.83
C ILE A 99 -0.10 -37.27 6.42
N SER A 100 1.15 -37.68 6.11
CA SER A 100 1.68 -37.57 4.74
C SER A 100 0.84 -38.35 3.72
N LYS A 101 0.26 -39.48 4.14
CA LYS A 101 -0.61 -40.34 3.31
C LYS A 101 -1.95 -39.68 2.98
N TYR A 102 -2.57 -39.01 3.95
CA TYR A 102 -3.85 -38.31 3.76
C TYR A 102 -3.69 -36.91 3.15
N PHE A 103 -2.52 -36.28 3.28
CA PHE A 103 -2.22 -35.00 2.65
C PHE A 103 -2.35 -35.09 1.12
N TRP A 104 -1.83 -36.16 0.52
CA TRP A 104 -2.03 -36.43 -0.91
C TRP A 104 -3.51 -36.67 -1.24
N TRP A 105 -4.26 -37.37 -0.39
CA TRP A 105 -5.69 -37.59 -0.57
C TRP A 105 -6.56 -36.33 -0.44
N LEU A 106 -6.08 -35.25 0.21
CA LEU A 106 -6.74 -33.94 0.26
C LEU A 106 -6.25 -33.00 -0.85
N LEU A 107 -4.95 -32.99 -1.13
CA LEU A 107 -4.37 -32.17 -2.20
C LEU A 107 -4.83 -32.61 -3.59
N ILE A 108 -4.90 -33.91 -3.86
CA ILE A 108 -5.31 -34.43 -5.17
C ILE A 108 -6.72 -33.95 -5.54
N PRO A 109 -7.77 -34.14 -4.72
CA PRO A 109 -9.10 -33.64 -5.05
C PRO A 109 -9.16 -32.10 -5.04
N LEU A 110 -8.39 -31.40 -4.21
CA LEU A 110 -8.31 -29.94 -4.24
C LEU A 110 -7.70 -29.42 -5.55
N LEU A 111 -6.61 -30.04 -6.03
CA LEU A 111 -5.95 -29.71 -7.29
C LEU A 111 -6.80 -30.12 -8.49
N ILE A 112 -7.50 -31.25 -8.42
CA ILE A 112 -8.47 -31.65 -9.44
C ILE A 112 -9.63 -30.66 -9.46
N TRP A 113 -10.18 -30.27 -8.30
CA TRP A 113 -11.25 -29.28 -8.20
C TRP A 113 -10.81 -27.90 -8.69
N SER A 114 -9.60 -27.46 -8.35
CA SER A 114 -9.03 -26.20 -8.82
C SER A 114 -8.75 -26.23 -10.32
N ALA A 115 -8.27 -27.36 -10.86
CA ALA A 115 -8.06 -27.54 -12.30
C ALA A 115 -9.38 -27.63 -13.08
N LEU A 116 -10.42 -28.26 -12.51
CA LEU A 116 -11.76 -28.30 -13.09
C LEU A 116 -12.41 -26.91 -13.07
N LYS A 117 -12.30 -26.16 -11.96
CA LYS A 117 -12.69 -24.74 -11.87
C LYS A 117 -11.90 -23.90 -12.87
N PHE A 118 -10.59 -24.09 -13.00
CA PHE A 118 -9.76 -23.37 -13.95
C PHE A 118 -10.15 -23.68 -15.40
N LYS A 119 -10.42 -24.96 -15.75
CA LYS A 119 -10.92 -25.36 -17.07
C LYS A 119 -12.34 -24.86 -17.35
N LEU A 120 -13.21 -24.82 -16.35
CA LEU A 120 -14.56 -24.25 -16.46
C LEU A 120 -14.52 -22.73 -16.66
N ILE A 121 -13.68 -22.02 -15.90
CA ILE A 121 -13.46 -20.58 -16.02
C ILE A 121 -12.74 -20.24 -17.33
N SER A 122 -11.79 -21.08 -17.78
CA SER A 122 -11.07 -20.86 -19.04
C SER A 122 -11.93 -21.19 -20.26
N ARG A 123 -12.82 -22.19 -20.19
CA ARG A 123 -13.83 -22.48 -21.21
C ARG A 123 -14.91 -21.40 -21.28
N ALA A 124 -15.35 -20.89 -20.13
CA ALA A 124 -16.21 -19.71 -20.06
C ALA A 124 -15.49 -18.46 -20.62
N LYS A 125 -14.19 -18.29 -20.38
CA LYS A 125 -13.38 -17.22 -20.98
C LYS A 125 -13.24 -17.33 -22.50
N SER A 126 -13.26 -18.54 -23.06
CA SER A 126 -13.19 -18.75 -24.51
C SER A 126 -14.55 -18.56 -25.21
N TRP A 127 -15.66 -18.64 -24.47
CA TRP A 127 -17.01 -18.30 -24.94
C TRP A 127 -17.45 -16.88 -24.57
N VAL A 128 -16.69 -16.15 -23.74
CA VAL A 128 -16.77 -14.69 -23.63
C VAL A 128 -16.00 -14.11 -24.81
N LYS A 129 -16.64 -14.19 -25.98
CA LYS A 129 -16.44 -13.25 -27.08
C LYS A 129 -16.53 -11.86 -26.46
N GLN A 130 -15.44 -11.11 -26.54
CA GLN A 130 -15.23 -9.80 -25.92
C GLN A 130 -16.52 -8.97 -25.91
N GLN A 131 -17.26 -8.98 -24.79
CA GLN A 131 -18.03 -7.79 -24.47
C GLN A 131 -16.98 -6.73 -24.19
N PRO A 132 -16.99 -5.59 -24.91
CA PRO A 132 -16.08 -4.51 -24.59
C PRO A 132 -16.33 -4.19 -23.13
N ARG A 133 -15.32 -4.43 -22.30
CA ARG A 133 -15.33 -3.92 -20.94
C ARG A 133 -15.47 -2.43 -21.11
N THR A 134 -16.67 -1.92 -20.91
CA THR A 134 -16.85 -0.56 -20.45
C THR A 134 -16.22 -0.54 -19.06
N ASN A 135 -14.89 -0.51 -19.04
CA ASN A 135 -14.19 0.25 -18.05
C ASN A 135 -14.84 1.62 -18.19
N ALA A 136 -15.84 1.91 -17.35
CA ALA A 136 -16.02 3.27 -16.90
C ALA A 136 -14.66 3.60 -16.26
N ARG A 137 -13.69 4.02 -17.10
CA ARG A 137 -12.55 4.81 -16.67
C ARG A 137 -13.20 5.79 -15.72
N LEU A 138 -12.83 5.77 -14.45
CA LEU A 138 -13.11 6.90 -13.59
C LEU A 138 -12.55 8.08 -14.38
N ILE A 139 -13.41 8.84 -15.05
CA ILE A 139 -13.02 10.00 -15.84
C ILE A 139 -12.62 11.00 -14.77
N ALA A 140 -11.35 10.93 -14.37
CA ALA A 140 -10.79 11.91 -13.48
C ALA A 140 -11.02 13.27 -14.16
N PRO A 141 -11.55 14.28 -13.44
CA PRO A 141 -11.68 15.62 -13.97
C PRO A 141 -10.35 16.05 -14.61
N GLY A 142 -10.38 16.52 -15.85
CA GLY A 142 -9.18 16.92 -16.58
C GLY A 142 -8.44 15.83 -17.37
N SER A 143 -8.94 14.59 -17.38
CA SER A 143 -8.40 13.53 -18.27
C SER A 143 -8.74 13.74 -19.76
N ASP A 144 -9.67 14.63 -20.06
CA ASP A 144 -10.14 15.06 -21.38
C ASP A 144 -9.45 16.34 -21.89
N SER A 145 -8.47 16.86 -21.15
CA SER A 145 -7.81 18.11 -21.51
C SER A 145 -7.05 18.00 -22.84
N GLU A 146 -7.20 19.01 -23.69
CA GLU A 146 -6.49 19.13 -24.97
C GLU A 146 -4.97 19.21 -24.77
N PHE A 147 -4.49 19.42 -23.54
CA PHE A 147 -3.07 19.47 -23.23
C PHE A 147 -2.35 18.16 -23.58
N TYR A 148 -3.05 17.02 -23.48
CA TYR A 148 -2.50 15.73 -23.89
C TYR A 148 -2.23 15.65 -25.41
N LEU A 149 -2.83 16.52 -26.23
CA LEU A 149 -2.49 16.62 -27.65
C LEU A 149 -1.09 17.21 -27.84
N ILE A 150 -0.68 18.12 -26.96
CA ILE A 150 0.69 18.67 -26.94
C ILE A 150 1.68 17.60 -26.47
N GLU A 151 1.34 16.86 -25.42
CA GLU A 151 2.14 15.71 -24.94
C GLU A 151 2.37 14.69 -26.07
N LYS A 152 1.29 14.33 -26.78
CA LYS A 152 1.37 13.44 -27.93
C LYS A 152 2.24 14.01 -29.05
N MET A 153 2.02 15.26 -29.45
CA MET A 153 2.78 15.88 -30.55
C MET A 153 4.28 15.96 -30.26
N LEU A 154 4.68 16.34 -29.05
CA LEU A 154 6.09 16.42 -28.67
C LEU A 154 6.72 15.03 -28.52
N THR A 155 5.96 14.04 -28.04
CA THR A 155 6.39 12.63 -28.01
C THR A 155 6.63 12.10 -29.41
N ASP A 156 5.71 12.36 -30.35
CA ASP A 156 5.84 11.98 -31.76
C ASP A 156 7.05 12.67 -32.44
N ARG A 157 7.49 13.82 -31.92
CA ARG A 157 8.69 14.56 -32.35
C ARG A 157 9.97 14.11 -31.62
N GLY A 158 9.93 13.01 -30.86
CA GLY A 158 11.10 12.45 -30.17
C GLY A 158 11.46 13.15 -28.86
N LEU A 159 10.55 13.95 -28.30
CA LEU A 159 10.72 14.65 -27.02
C LEU A 159 9.76 14.09 -25.95
N PRO A 160 9.85 12.80 -25.58
CA PRO A 160 8.97 12.21 -24.58
C PRO A 160 9.22 12.79 -23.18
N ARG A 161 8.18 12.70 -22.35
CA ARG A 161 8.26 12.97 -20.90
C ARG A 161 8.80 11.75 -20.16
N LEU A 162 9.67 11.96 -19.18
CA LEU A 162 10.17 10.87 -18.34
C LEU A 162 9.10 10.41 -17.31
N PRO A 163 9.12 9.14 -16.84
CA PRO A 163 8.07 8.59 -15.99
C PRO A 163 7.80 9.37 -14.68
N ALA A 164 8.83 10.00 -14.09
CA ALA A 164 8.74 10.76 -12.84
C ALA A 164 8.78 12.29 -13.05
N GLU A 165 8.66 12.75 -14.30
CA GLU A 165 8.79 14.16 -14.65
C GLU A 165 7.43 14.83 -14.73
N THR A 166 7.30 16.02 -14.13
CA THR A 166 6.08 16.82 -14.20
C THR A 166 5.97 17.51 -15.56
N LEU A 167 4.75 17.84 -16.02
CA LEU A 167 4.57 18.60 -17.27
C LEU A 167 5.35 19.93 -17.27
N SER A 168 5.45 20.62 -16.12
CA SER A 168 6.25 21.84 -15.99
C SER A 168 7.76 21.57 -16.15
N ALA A 169 8.30 20.58 -15.43
CA ALA A 169 9.71 20.21 -15.53
C ALA A 169 10.07 19.75 -16.96
N TRP A 170 9.17 18.98 -17.58
CA TRP A 170 9.29 18.50 -18.95
C TRP A 170 9.37 19.65 -19.96
N LEU A 171 8.44 20.61 -19.90
CA LEU A 171 8.48 21.77 -20.79
C LEU A 171 9.72 22.64 -20.56
N LYS A 172 10.12 22.84 -19.30
CA LYS A 172 11.34 23.57 -18.94
C LYS A 172 12.59 22.90 -19.53
N ARG A 173 12.69 21.58 -19.43
CA ARG A 173 13.79 20.79 -20.02
C ARG A 173 13.84 20.94 -21.55
N ILE A 174 12.68 20.95 -22.22
CA ILE A 174 12.64 21.14 -23.68
C ILE A 174 13.04 22.57 -24.05
N ALA A 175 12.60 23.58 -23.29
CA ALA A 175 12.97 24.97 -23.50
C ALA A 175 14.48 25.20 -23.34
N GLU A 176 15.07 24.67 -22.25
CA GLU A 176 16.50 24.79 -21.95
C GLU A 176 17.41 24.07 -22.96
N ALA A 177 16.88 23.11 -23.73
CA ALA A 177 17.62 22.41 -24.79
C ALA A 177 17.85 23.25 -26.07
N ASN A 178 17.68 24.58 -25.99
CA ASN A 178 17.92 25.54 -27.07
C ASN A 178 16.98 25.36 -28.28
N LEU A 179 15.72 24.99 -28.01
CA LEU A 179 14.63 24.91 -29.00
C LEU A 179 13.73 26.17 -29.00
N ASP A 180 14.22 27.28 -28.44
CA ASP A 180 13.45 28.53 -28.31
C ASP A 180 13.03 29.13 -29.67
N ASP A 181 13.74 28.82 -30.75
CA ASP A 181 13.34 29.19 -32.13
C ASP A 181 12.17 28.34 -32.67
N LEU A 182 11.84 27.21 -32.02
CA LEU A 182 10.88 26.23 -32.51
C LEU A 182 9.55 26.25 -31.75
N PHE A 183 9.48 26.77 -30.52
CA PHE A 183 8.24 26.72 -29.71
C PHE A 183 8.03 27.96 -28.82
N ASP A 184 6.80 28.50 -28.82
CA ASP A 184 6.41 29.59 -27.92
C ASP A 184 6.00 29.04 -26.54
N PHE A 185 6.99 28.78 -25.66
CA PHE A 185 6.78 28.21 -24.33
C PHE A 185 6.08 29.16 -23.36
N LYS A 186 6.21 30.47 -23.56
CA LYS A 186 5.57 31.49 -22.70
C LYS A 186 4.04 31.44 -22.80
N LYS A 187 3.50 31.19 -23.99
CA LYS A 187 2.06 30.95 -24.16
C LYS A 187 1.60 29.64 -23.52
N LEU A 188 2.47 28.62 -23.55
CA LEU A 188 2.18 27.29 -23.04
C LEU A 188 2.13 27.23 -21.51
N GLU A 189 2.92 28.07 -20.82
CA GLU A 189 2.92 28.17 -19.35
C GLU A 189 1.54 28.55 -18.80
N THR A 190 0.87 29.54 -19.42
CA THR A 190 -0.48 29.94 -19.00
C THR A 190 -1.52 28.82 -19.21
N ALA A 191 -1.39 28.07 -20.30
CA ALA A 191 -2.25 26.91 -20.58
C ALA A 191 -1.97 25.75 -19.63
N LEU A 192 -0.70 25.52 -19.26
CA LEU A 192 -0.32 24.50 -18.28
C LEU A 192 -0.91 24.77 -16.90
N ASN A 193 -0.90 26.02 -16.44
CA ASN A 193 -1.49 26.39 -15.16
C ASN A 193 -3.01 26.12 -15.12
N LEU A 194 -3.72 26.43 -16.20
CA LEU A 194 -5.14 26.10 -16.34
C LEU A 194 -5.37 24.58 -16.40
N HIS A 195 -4.49 23.82 -17.06
CA HIS A 195 -4.54 22.36 -17.08
C HIS A 195 -4.34 21.75 -15.70
N TYR A 196 -3.38 22.25 -14.91
CA TYR A 196 -3.14 21.78 -13.55
C TYR A 196 -4.32 22.06 -12.63
N ARG A 197 -4.91 23.27 -12.71
CA ARG A 197 -6.14 23.58 -11.99
C ARG A 197 -7.27 22.65 -12.42
N TYR A 198 -7.42 22.38 -13.71
CA TYR A 198 -8.47 21.47 -14.18
C TYR A 198 -8.30 20.02 -13.69
N ARG A 199 -7.06 19.56 -13.55
CA ARG A 199 -6.73 18.15 -13.29
C ARG A 199 -6.51 17.81 -11.82
N PHE A 200 -5.98 18.74 -11.04
CA PHE A 200 -5.45 18.49 -9.69
C PHE A 200 -6.02 19.42 -8.62
N ASP A 201 -6.66 20.53 -8.98
CA ASP A 201 -7.30 21.43 -8.00
C ASP A 201 -8.70 20.89 -7.64
N PRO A 202 -9.03 20.70 -6.34
CA PRO A 202 -10.36 20.29 -5.90
C PRO A 202 -11.48 21.25 -6.34
N ILE A 203 -11.16 22.54 -6.52
CA ILE A 203 -12.09 23.58 -6.99
C ILE A 203 -12.29 23.49 -8.50
N GLY A 204 -11.28 22.98 -9.22
CA GLY A 204 -11.28 22.87 -10.67
C GLY A 204 -11.21 24.22 -11.38
N ILE A 205 -11.80 24.29 -12.57
CA ILE A 205 -11.88 25.51 -13.38
C ILE A 205 -13.32 25.77 -13.84
N THR A 206 -13.65 27.04 -14.04
CA THR A 206 -14.95 27.47 -14.55
C THR A 206 -15.12 27.08 -16.04
N PRO A 207 -16.35 27.01 -16.56
CA PRO A 207 -16.59 26.75 -17.99
C PRO A 207 -15.90 27.76 -18.93
N ALA A 208 -15.80 29.03 -18.51
CA ALA A 208 -15.08 30.07 -19.25
C ALA A 208 -13.58 29.79 -19.31
N GLU A 209 -12.96 29.43 -18.17
CA GLU A 209 -11.56 29.02 -18.10
C GLU A 209 -11.28 27.73 -18.88
N ARG A 210 -12.24 26.79 -18.93
CA ARG A 210 -12.12 25.56 -19.74
C ARG A 210 -12.10 25.85 -21.23
N LEU A 211 -12.93 26.79 -21.69
CA LEU A 211 -12.94 27.27 -23.07
C LEU A 211 -11.67 28.05 -23.40
N ASP A 212 -11.18 28.87 -22.48
CA ASP A 212 -9.91 29.59 -22.60
C ASP A 212 -8.72 28.62 -22.72
N LEU A 213 -8.66 27.59 -21.87
CA LEU A 213 -7.67 26.51 -21.96
C LEU A 213 -7.67 25.86 -23.34
N LYS A 214 -8.86 25.49 -23.85
CA LYS A 214 -9.02 24.90 -25.17
C LYS A 214 -8.52 25.84 -26.29
N ASN A 215 -8.94 27.10 -26.26
CA ASN A 215 -8.55 28.09 -27.27
C ASN A 215 -7.03 28.35 -27.26
N LYS A 216 -6.41 28.43 -26.08
CA LYS A 216 -4.95 28.58 -25.93
C LYS A 216 -4.22 27.38 -26.55
N ILE A 217 -4.65 26.16 -26.27
CA ILE A 217 -4.02 24.95 -26.80
C ILE A 217 -4.23 24.85 -28.33
N ASP A 218 -5.44 25.11 -28.82
CA ASP A 218 -5.74 25.05 -30.25
C ASP A 218 -4.97 26.13 -31.04
N SER A 219 -4.86 27.34 -30.49
CA SER A 219 -4.08 28.42 -31.13
C SER A 219 -2.59 28.07 -31.18
N TRP A 220 -2.04 27.49 -30.11
CA TRP A 220 -0.66 27.03 -30.07
C TRP A 220 -0.42 25.90 -31.07
N LEU A 221 -1.25 24.85 -31.08
CA LEU A 221 -1.14 23.75 -32.04
C LEU A 221 -1.25 24.22 -33.50
N LYS A 222 -2.13 25.18 -33.79
CA LYS A 222 -2.23 25.80 -35.12
C LYS A 222 -0.97 26.56 -35.48
N SER A 223 -0.42 27.35 -34.57
CA SER A 223 0.82 28.10 -34.82
C SER A 223 2.01 27.16 -35.12
N GLU A 224 2.10 26.03 -34.41
CA GLU A 224 3.15 25.05 -34.61
C GLU A 224 3.01 24.27 -35.92
N ARG A 225 1.79 23.88 -36.29
CA ARG A 225 1.52 23.26 -37.60
C ARG A 225 1.81 24.21 -38.76
N MET A 226 1.57 25.51 -38.57
CA MET A 226 1.89 26.53 -39.58
C MET A 226 3.40 26.75 -39.69
N ARG A 227 4.13 26.82 -38.56
CA ARG A 227 5.60 26.88 -38.56
C ARG A 227 6.21 25.67 -39.27
N GLU A 228 5.70 24.47 -39.02
CA GLU A 228 6.15 23.24 -39.70
C GLU A 228 5.98 23.31 -41.22
N LYS A 229 4.82 23.78 -41.71
CA LYS A 229 4.58 23.99 -43.14
C LYS A 229 5.50 25.03 -43.79
N ILE A 230 5.97 26.01 -43.03
CA ILE A 230 6.87 27.07 -43.51
C ILE A 230 8.35 26.60 -43.51
N ILE A 231 8.73 25.72 -42.57
CA ILE A 231 10.11 25.23 -42.42
C ILE A 231 10.39 23.99 -43.28
N ALA A 232 9.40 23.10 -43.47
CA ALA A 232 9.54 21.87 -44.26
C ALA A 232 10.02 22.07 -45.72
N PRO A 233 9.65 23.15 -46.46
CA PRO A 233 10.17 23.39 -47.80
C PRO A 233 11.63 23.84 -47.82
N ARG A 234 12.12 24.50 -46.76
CA ARG A 234 13.49 25.04 -46.70
C ARG A 234 14.56 23.97 -46.46
N TYR A 235 14.22 22.87 -45.79
CA TYR A 235 15.15 21.77 -45.55
C TYR A 235 15.25 20.77 -46.72
N ARG A 236 14.21 20.63 -47.56
CA ARG A 236 14.31 19.79 -48.78
C ARG A 236 15.25 20.41 -49.82
N ALA A 237 15.23 21.73 -50.01
CA ALA A 237 16.10 22.40 -50.98
C ALA A 237 17.59 22.42 -50.59
N ALA A 238 17.93 22.21 -49.31
CA ALA A 238 19.31 22.17 -48.82
C ALA A 238 19.92 20.77 -48.81
N LYS A 239 19.11 19.72 -49.01
CA LYS A 239 19.57 18.31 -49.03
C LYS A 239 19.75 17.74 -50.44
N ASP A 240 19.26 18.47 -51.45
CA ASP A 240 19.38 18.14 -52.88
C ASP A 240 20.49 18.97 -53.60
N LYS A 241 21.43 19.55 -52.85
CA LYS A 241 22.70 20.10 -53.35
C LYS A 241 23.86 19.41 -52.66
#